data_AF-A0A926N9N6-F1
#
_entry.id   AF-A0A926N9N6-F1
#
_cell.length_a   1.000
_cell.length_b   1.000
_cell.length_c   1.000
_cell.angle_alpha   90.00
_cell.angle_beta   90.00
_cell.angle_gamma   90.00
#
_symmetry.space_group_name_H-M   'P 1'
#
loop_
_entity.id
_entity.type
_entity.pdbx_description
1 polymer ?
#
loop_
_entity_poly.entity_id
_entity_poly.type
_entity_poly.pdbx_seq_one_letter_code
_entity_poly.pdbx_strand_id
1 'polypeptide(L)'
;MESHWNELLPVDRYIVRSQGVLQEFDRKILTLLYQPLVGSKCFSLYMTLWGELEQDRLWGNETTHSGLMVLMQSNLNEIFKERLKLEGMGLLKTFVKQNGDEKLYVYELAPPLRPDVFFNDGFLNIYLYNRVGKTKFQQLKNFFSDLTVSPDVKEVTREFHEVFKSIQPSEIIPSNEAKDDFEVQDGKEFVKDDRRESVFLKEDVFNFQLFFSGLSESIIPTSSIKPNIKETIKKLSFLYGIDAIQMKSLVMDALEENDTINEETLRKSARDWYQFEHGLKLPDLADKVQPLRERTINRTEGLTQEEEMIYQLETISPRKFLQDISGGAEASIADLQIIEEVMFKQKLHPGVVNVLIYYVFLKTDMKLTKSYVQKIAGHWARKQIKTVQQAMNLAKQEHRQYLSWAENKTKNGQNRKSIRTEKLPDWLKHEKEENNQEKTEINHDEFERERKKLAEELKRYEEMKNKKKKG
;
A
#
# COMPACT_ATOMS: atom_id res chain seq x y z
N MET A 1 -34.54 -24.71 37.20
CA MET A 1 -34.92 -23.83 36.07
C MET A 1 -35.07 -22.44 36.66
N GLU A 2 -34.05 -21.61 36.48
CA GLU A 2 -34.10 -20.20 36.86
C GLU A 2 -35.27 -19.53 36.16
N SER A 3 -36.00 -18.73 36.91
CA SER A 3 -37.17 -18.03 36.40
C SER A 3 -36.68 -16.78 35.66
N HIS A 4 -37.11 -16.62 34.41
CA HIS A 4 -36.68 -15.54 33.51
C HIS A 4 -36.76 -14.14 34.15
N TRP A 5 -37.69 -13.92 35.08
CA TRP A 5 -37.87 -12.65 35.81
C TRP A 5 -36.64 -12.15 36.58
N ASN A 6 -35.72 -13.03 36.98
CA ASN A 6 -34.49 -12.62 37.66
C ASN A 6 -33.41 -12.11 36.69
N GLU A 7 -33.49 -12.54 35.42
CA GLU A 7 -32.47 -12.26 34.42
C GLU A 7 -32.94 -11.26 33.40
N LEU A 8 -34.13 -11.45 32.82
CA LEU A 8 -34.63 -10.75 31.65
C LEU A 8 -36.04 -10.19 31.87
N LEU A 9 -36.21 -8.90 31.61
CA LEU A 9 -37.48 -8.18 31.68
C LEU A 9 -37.94 -7.72 30.27
N PRO A 10 -39.25 -7.54 30.03
CA PRO A 10 -39.76 -7.08 28.73
C PRO A 10 -39.27 -5.69 28.33
N VAL A 11 -38.91 -4.86 29.31
CA VAL A 11 -38.40 -3.49 29.12
C VAL A 11 -36.91 -3.44 28.81
N ASP A 12 -36.18 -4.54 29.03
CA ASP A 12 -34.75 -4.59 28.76
C ASP A 12 -34.49 -4.40 27.27
N ARG A 13 -33.43 -3.65 26.95
CA ARG A 13 -33.04 -3.35 25.57
C ARG A 13 -32.10 -4.43 25.04
N TYR A 14 -32.14 -4.69 23.74
CA TYR A 14 -31.16 -5.52 23.07
C TYR A 14 -30.74 -4.95 21.71
N ILE A 15 -29.56 -5.36 21.28
CA ILE A 15 -29.00 -5.10 19.94
C ILE A 15 -28.56 -6.43 19.36
N VAL A 16 -28.89 -6.68 18.10
CA VAL A 16 -28.41 -7.87 17.37
C VAL A 16 -27.11 -7.53 16.65
N ARG A 17 -26.13 -8.42 16.76
CA ARG A 17 -24.88 -8.41 15.99
C ARG A 17 -24.74 -9.73 15.25
N SER A 18 -24.02 -9.77 14.13
CA SER A 18 -23.58 -11.02 13.50
C SER A 18 -22.06 -11.15 13.53
N GLN A 19 -21.56 -12.35 13.81
CA GLN A 19 -20.11 -12.67 13.76
C GLN A 19 -19.57 -12.70 12.31
N GLY A 20 -20.46 -12.85 11.31
CA GLY A 20 -20.12 -12.89 9.88
C GLY A 20 -21.35 -12.73 8.99
N VAL A 21 -21.20 -12.92 7.68
CA VAL A 21 -22.35 -12.86 6.76
C VAL A 21 -23.08 -14.19 6.74
N LEU A 22 -24.33 -14.18 7.20
CA LEU A 22 -25.23 -15.32 7.08
C LEU A 22 -25.75 -15.41 5.64
N GLN A 23 -25.66 -16.59 5.04
CA GLN A 23 -26.01 -16.82 3.65
C GLN A 23 -27.17 -17.79 3.47
N GLU A 24 -27.66 -17.89 2.23
CA GLU A 24 -28.74 -18.82 1.90
C GLU A 24 -28.37 -20.29 2.15
N PHE A 25 -27.09 -20.66 2.01
CA PHE A 25 -26.64 -22.01 2.33
C PHE A 25 -26.78 -22.31 3.84
N ASP A 26 -26.47 -21.33 4.70
CA ASP A 26 -26.63 -21.44 6.15
C ASP A 26 -28.10 -21.65 6.54
N ARG A 27 -29.03 -21.00 5.83
CA ARG A 27 -30.46 -21.23 6.00
C ARG A 27 -30.84 -22.70 5.77
N LYS A 28 -30.25 -23.36 4.76
CA LYS A 28 -30.49 -24.80 4.50
C LYS A 28 -29.94 -25.66 5.64
N ILE A 29 -28.75 -25.34 6.15
CA ILE A 29 -28.15 -26.04 7.28
C ILE A 29 -29.03 -25.89 8.54
N LEU A 30 -29.45 -24.67 8.86
CA LEU A 30 -30.31 -24.39 10.01
C LEU A 30 -31.63 -25.15 9.92
N THR A 31 -32.24 -25.18 8.73
CA THR A 31 -33.54 -25.85 8.51
C THR A 31 -33.42 -27.38 8.55
N LEU A 32 -32.39 -27.95 7.91
CA LEU A 32 -32.31 -29.38 7.68
C LEU A 32 -31.52 -30.13 8.76
N LEU A 33 -30.57 -29.48 9.44
CA LEU A 33 -29.72 -30.08 10.46
C LEU A 33 -30.06 -29.59 11.88
N TYR A 34 -30.21 -28.28 12.10
CA TYR A 34 -30.42 -27.74 13.44
C TYR A 34 -31.88 -27.79 13.90
N GLN A 35 -32.85 -27.44 13.03
CA GLN A 35 -34.28 -27.41 13.38
C GLN A 35 -34.80 -28.74 13.97
N PRO A 36 -34.41 -29.94 13.49
CA PRO A 36 -34.78 -31.21 14.14
C PRO A 36 -34.25 -31.38 15.58
N LEU A 37 -33.18 -30.67 15.94
CA LEU A 37 -32.55 -30.74 17.27
C LEU A 37 -33.16 -29.72 18.23
N VAL A 38 -33.31 -28.48 17.78
CA VAL A 38 -33.73 -27.36 18.64
C VAL A 38 -35.25 -27.11 18.64
N GLY A 39 -35.93 -27.54 17.58
CA GLY A 39 -37.36 -27.31 17.35
C GLY A 39 -37.66 -26.05 16.53
N SER A 40 -38.90 -25.93 16.06
CA SER A 40 -39.34 -24.83 15.19
C SER A 40 -39.30 -23.46 15.88
N LYS A 41 -39.65 -23.38 17.18
CA LYS A 41 -39.65 -22.10 17.92
C LYS A 41 -38.25 -21.49 18.04
N CYS A 42 -37.26 -22.31 18.41
CA CYS A 42 -35.85 -21.92 18.45
C CYS A 42 -35.34 -21.45 17.07
N PHE A 43 -35.70 -22.19 16.02
CA PHE A 43 -35.37 -21.82 14.65
C PHE A 43 -36.01 -20.47 14.26
N SER A 44 -37.27 -20.26 14.61
CA SER A 44 -37.96 -18.99 14.37
C SER A 44 -37.30 -17.83 15.12
N LEU A 45 -36.88 -18.01 16.38
CA LEU A 45 -36.14 -16.99 17.13
C LEU A 45 -34.86 -16.58 16.40
N TYR A 46 -34.06 -17.55 15.95
CA TYR A 46 -32.85 -17.28 15.19
C TYR A 46 -33.15 -16.50 13.90
N MET A 47 -34.18 -16.91 13.15
CA MET A 47 -34.58 -16.24 11.92
C MET A 47 -35.13 -14.83 12.16
N THR A 48 -35.84 -14.60 13.27
CA THR A 48 -36.31 -13.26 13.66
C THR A 48 -35.14 -12.36 14.00
N LEU A 49 -34.18 -12.82 14.80
CA LEU A 49 -32.97 -12.06 15.10
C LEU A 49 -32.15 -11.78 13.83
N TRP A 50 -32.03 -12.76 12.93
CA TRP A 50 -31.37 -12.56 11.65
C TRP A 50 -32.10 -11.51 10.79
N GLY A 51 -33.43 -11.51 10.77
CA GLY A 51 -34.23 -10.51 10.06
C GLY A 51 -34.14 -9.09 10.62
N GLU A 52 -33.76 -8.93 11.90
CA GLU A 52 -33.53 -7.62 12.53
C GLU A 52 -32.16 -7.01 12.17
N LEU A 53 -31.25 -7.79 11.61
CA LEU A 53 -30.04 -7.26 11.00
C LEU A 53 -30.40 -6.60 9.67
N GLU A 54 -30.09 -5.30 9.54
CA GLU A 54 -30.25 -4.60 8.27
C GLU A 54 -29.39 -5.26 7.18
N GLN A 55 -29.87 -5.23 5.94
CA GLN A 55 -29.15 -5.80 4.79
C GLN A 55 -27.72 -5.24 4.73
N ASP A 56 -26.73 -6.12 4.61
CA ASP A 56 -25.30 -5.81 4.53
C ASP A 56 -24.70 -5.11 5.76
N ARG A 57 -25.34 -5.21 6.94
CA ARG A 57 -24.79 -4.72 8.21
C ARG A 57 -24.54 -5.83 9.21
N LEU A 58 -23.46 -5.68 9.98
CA LEU A 58 -23.10 -6.57 11.09
C LEU A 58 -23.80 -6.21 12.41
N TRP A 59 -24.39 -5.02 12.51
CA TRP A 59 -25.08 -4.51 13.69
C TRP A 59 -26.48 -4.04 13.33
N GLY A 60 -27.46 -4.44 14.14
CA GLY A 60 -28.83 -3.96 14.11
C GLY A 60 -29.04 -2.72 14.98
N ASN A 61 -30.28 -2.23 14.99
CA ASN A 61 -30.69 -1.11 15.84
C ASN A 61 -31.06 -1.60 17.25
N GLU A 62 -31.00 -0.70 18.22
CA GLU A 62 -31.42 -0.99 19.59
C GLU A 62 -32.95 -1.07 19.69
N THR A 63 -33.44 -2.18 20.24
CA THR A 63 -34.87 -2.47 20.39
C THR A 63 -35.15 -3.01 21.80
N THR A 64 -36.43 -3.20 22.15
CA THR A 64 -36.83 -3.79 23.44
C THR A 64 -37.35 -5.21 23.24
N HIS A 65 -37.22 -6.06 24.26
CA HIS A 65 -37.74 -7.43 24.21
C HIS A 65 -39.26 -7.50 24.01
N SER A 66 -39.99 -6.45 24.39
CA SER A 66 -41.41 -6.30 24.08
C SER A 66 -41.67 -6.31 22.56
N GLY A 67 -40.79 -5.70 21.76
CA GLY A 67 -40.87 -5.76 20.29
C GLY A 67 -40.68 -7.19 19.77
N LEU A 68 -39.69 -7.90 20.28
CA LEU A 68 -39.43 -9.30 19.92
C LEU A 68 -40.61 -10.22 20.26
N MET A 69 -41.25 -10.00 21.41
CA MET A 69 -42.48 -10.71 21.81
C MET A 69 -43.62 -10.50 20.81
N VAL A 70 -43.81 -9.28 20.32
CA VAL A 70 -44.83 -8.94 19.32
C VAL A 70 -44.52 -9.61 17.99
N LEU A 71 -43.27 -9.55 17.52
CA LEU A 71 -42.84 -10.16 16.26
C LEU A 71 -43.00 -11.69 16.26
N MET A 72 -42.60 -12.35 17.35
CA MET A 72 -42.70 -13.80 17.50
C MET A 72 -44.08 -14.28 17.97
N GLN A 73 -44.98 -13.36 18.32
CA GLN A 73 -46.26 -13.66 18.97
C GLN A 73 -46.11 -14.65 20.15
N SER A 74 -45.04 -14.48 20.93
CA SER A 74 -44.61 -15.41 21.97
C SER A 74 -44.34 -14.69 23.28
N ASN A 75 -44.55 -15.38 24.41
CA ASN A 75 -44.27 -14.82 25.72
C ASN A 75 -42.75 -14.80 26.01
N LEU A 76 -42.32 -13.93 26.92
CA LEU A 76 -40.89 -13.77 27.25
C LEU A 76 -40.26 -15.06 27.81
N ASN A 77 -41.03 -15.85 28.56
CA ASN A 77 -40.55 -17.10 29.14
C ASN A 77 -40.19 -18.13 28.07
N GLU A 78 -40.99 -18.22 27.00
CA GLU A 78 -40.71 -19.08 25.85
C GLU A 78 -39.50 -18.57 25.09
N ILE A 79 -39.45 -17.27 24.79
CA ILE A 79 -38.30 -16.67 24.11
C ILE A 79 -37.01 -16.92 24.89
N PHE A 80 -37.03 -16.75 26.21
CA PHE A 80 -35.89 -17.01 27.08
C PHE A 80 -35.42 -18.48 27.01
N LYS A 81 -36.35 -19.44 27.07
CA LYS A 81 -36.00 -20.87 26.95
C LYS A 81 -35.43 -21.22 25.59
N GLU A 82 -35.99 -20.67 24.51
CA GLU A 82 -35.48 -20.90 23.16
C GLU A 82 -34.12 -20.19 22.95
N ARG A 83 -33.91 -19.03 23.56
CA ARG A 83 -32.62 -18.32 23.59
C ARG A 83 -31.53 -19.21 24.22
N LEU A 84 -31.81 -19.80 25.39
CA LEU A 84 -30.88 -20.73 26.04
C LEU A 84 -30.52 -21.94 25.16
N LYS A 85 -31.44 -22.41 24.31
CA LYS A 85 -31.12 -23.47 23.34
C LYS A 85 -30.20 -22.98 22.23
N LEU A 86 -30.40 -21.76 21.71
CA LEU A 86 -29.49 -21.16 20.73
C LEU A 86 -28.09 -20.99 21.33
N GLU A 87 -28.01 -20.52 22.57
CA GLU A 87 -26.75 -20.41 23.32
C GLU A 87 -26.08 -21.78 23.49
N GLY A 88 -26.84 -22.79 23.94
CA GLY A 88 -26.32 -24.15 24.13
C GLY A 88 -25.89 -24.87 22.85
N MET A 89 -26.41 -24.45 21.69
CA MET A 89 -25.99 -24.95 20.38
C MET A 89 -24.91 -24.10 19.72
N GLY A 90 -24.44 -23.05 20.39
CA GLY A 90 -23.40 -22.15 19.88
C GLY A 90 -23.85 -21.26 18.72
N LEU A 91 -25.17 -21.14 18.47
CA LEU A 91 -25.73 -20.28 17.42
C LEU A 91 -25.95 -18.83 17.88
N LEU A 92 -25.90 -18.59 19.20
CA LEU A 92 -26.06 -17.27 19.79
C LEU A 92 -25.08 -17.09 20.94
N LYS A 93 -24.38 -15.95 20.95
CA LYS A 93 -23.64 -15.47 22.12
C LYS A 93 -24.38 -14.28 22.70
N THR A 94 -24.62 -14.32 24.00
CA THR A 94 -25.34 -13.26 24.72
C THR A 94 -24.33 -12.51 25.58
N PHE A 95 -24.22 -11.19 25.38
CA PHE A 95 -23.48 -10.30 26.26
C PHE A 95 -24.46 -9.36 26.97
N VAL A 96 -24.12 -8.94 28.19
CA VAL A 96 -24.94 -7.98 28.96
C VAL A 96 -24.08 -6.83 29.42
N LYS A 97 -24.55 -5.61 29.18
CA LYS A 97 -23.99 -4.37 29.73
C LYS A 97 -25.00 -3.81 30.73
N GLN A 98 -24.57 -3.67 31.97
CA GLN A 98 -25.39 -3.14 33.04
C GLN A 98 -24.96 -1.70 33.36
N ASN A 99 -25.87 -0.75 33.16
CA ASN A 99 -25.69 0.66 33.49
C ASN A 99 -26.71 1.04 34.59
N GLY A 100 -26.38 0.77 35.84
CA GLY A 100 -27.32 0.94 36.95
C GLY A 100 -28.47 -0.07 36.87
N ASP A 101 -29.71 0.43 36.78
CA ASP A 101 -30.92 -0.38 36.68
C ASP A 101 -31.28 -0.77 35.23
N GLU A 102 -30.66 -0.13 34.23
CA GLU A 102 -30.89 -0.46 32.82
C GLU A 102 -29.93 -1.57 32.34
N LYS A 103 -30.51 -2.64 31.77
CA LYS A 103 -29.77 -3.72 31.12
C LYS A 103 -29.86 -3.59 29.60
N LEU A 104 -28.69 -3.65 28.95
CA LEU A 104 -28.56 -3.74 27.50
C LEU A 104 -27.94 -5.09 27.13
N TYR A 105 -28.67 -5.87 26.34
CA TYR A 105 -28.20 -7.16 25.82
C TYR A 105 -27.60 -6.98 24.42
N VAL A 106 -26.50 -7.67 24.15
CA VAL A 106 -25.97 -7.82 22.79
C VAL A 106 -26.09 -9.27 22.39
N TYR A 107 -26.92 -9.54 21.39
CA TYR A 107 -27.15 -10.86 20.82
C TYR A 107 -26.30 -11.03 19.57
N GLU A 108 -25.15 -11.70 19.72
CA GLU A 108 -24.25 -11.99 18.62
C GLU A 108 -24.61 -13.34 17.98
N LEU A 109 -25.19 -13.29 16.78
CA LEU A 109 -25.51 -14.46 15.97
C LEU A 109 -24.24 -15.07 15.40
N ALA A 110 -24.08 -16.37 15.62
CA ALA A 110 -23.01 -17.15 15.04
C ALA A 110 -23.56 -17.99 13.87
N PRO A 111 -22.84 -18.07 12.74
CA PRO A 111 -23.23 -18.93 11.62
C PRO A 111 -23.30 -20.41 12.06
N PRO A 112 -24.15 -21.22 11.43
CA PRO A 112 -24.19 -22.65 11.71
C PRO A 112 -22.87 -23.31 11.30
N LEU A 113 -22.57 -24.45 11.93
CA LEU A 113 -21.40 -25.24 11.55
C LEU A 113 -21.53 -25.71 10.10
N ARG A 114 -20.39 -25.74 9.41
CA ARG A 114 -20.32 -26.33 8.06
C ARG A 114 -20.75 -27.80 8.11
N PRO A 115 -21.36 -28.34 7.04
CA PRO A 115 -21.88 -29.69 7.06
C PRO A 115 -20.82 -30.76 7.35
N ASP A 116 -19.59 -30.59 6.84
CA ASP A 116 -18.47 -31.48 7.11
C ASP A 116 -18.10 -31.51 8.60
N VAL A 117 -18.07 -30.35 9.25
CA VAL A 117 -17.82 -30.25 10.70
C VAL A 117 -19.00 -30.84 11.47
N PHE A 118 -20.23 -30.50 11.10
CA PHE A 118 -21.45 -30.98 11.78
C PHE A 118 -21.58 -32.52 11.74
N PHE A 119 -21.34 -33.14 10.58
CA PHE A 119 -21.47 -34.60 10.42
C PHE A 119 -20.29 -35.37 11.00
N ASN A 120 -19.13 -34.74 11.16
CA ASN A 120 -17.95 -35.33 11.83
C ASN A 120 -17.94 -35.06 13.33
N ASP A 121 -18.71 -34.09 13.82
CA ASP A 121 -18.87 -33.83 15.25
C ASP A 121 -19.54 -35.03 15.92
N GLY A 122 -18.83 -35.66 16.86
CA GLY A 122 -19.26 -36.91 17.49
C GLY A 122 -20.51 -36.80 18.37
N PHE A 123 -20.98 -35.59 18.69
CA PHE A 123 -22.17 -35.39 19.50
C PHE A 123 -23.39 -35.01 18.65
N LEU A 124 -23.26 -33.99 17.79
CA LEU A 124 -24.35 -33.47 16.95
C LEU A 124 -24.79 -34.49 15.89
N ASN A 125 -23.87 -35.26 15.31
CA ASN A 125 -24.22 -36.26 14.31
C ASN A 125 -25.05 -37.43 14.90
N ILE A 126 -24.67 -37.92 16.09
CA ILE A 126 -25.40 -38.97 16.83
C ILE A 126 -26.73 -38.42 17.30
N TYR A 127 -26.76 -37.19 17.81
CA TYR A 127 -27.98 -36.57 18.30
C TYR A 127 -29.00 -36.36 17.16
N LEU A 128 -28.55 -35.91 15.98
CA LEU A 128 -29.39 -35.82 14.79
C LEU A 128 -29.88 -37.20 14.36
N TYR A 129 -28.99 -38.18 14.28
CA TYR A 129 -29.34 -39.56 13.91
C TYR A 129 -30.46 -40.12 14.79
N ASN A 130 -30.37 -39.92 16.11
CA ASN A 130 -31.38 -40.36 17.08
C ASN A 130 -32.71 -39.62 16.93
N ARG A 131 -32.69 -38.35 16.51
CA ARG A 131 -33.91 -37.55 16.32
C ARG A 131 -34.65 -37.85 15.02
N VAL A 132 -33.93 -37.98 13.90
CA VAL A 132 -34.54 -38.11 12.56
C VAL A 132 -34.60 -39.55 12.05
N GLY A 133 -33.83 -40.46 12.66
CA GLY A 133 -33.73 -41.85 12.26
C GLY A 133 -32.84 -42.09 11.03
N LYS A 134 -32.47 -43.37 10.82
CA LYS A 134 -31.47 -43.80 9.83
C LYS A 134 -31.76 -43.33 8.40
N THR A 135 -32.98 -43.50 7.93
CA THR A 135 -33.36 -43.20 6.53
C THR A 135 -33.26 -41.72 6.24
N LYS A 136 -33.84 -40.88 7.11
CA LYS A 136 -33.78 -39.43 6.96
C LYS A 136 -32.37 -38.89 7.13
N PHE A 137 -31.60 -39.44 8.07
CA PHE A 137 -30.20 -39.08 8.28
C PHE A 137 -29.35 -39.34 7.03
N GLN A 138 -29.53 -40.49 6.37
CA GLN A 138 -28.82 -40.79 5.11
C GLN A 138 -29.22 -39.83 3.99
N GLN A 139 -30.50 -39.46 3.87
CA GLN A 139 -30.94 -38.45 2.91
C GLN A 139 -30.29 -37.10 3.15
N LEU A 140 -30.20 -36.67 4.42
CA LEU A 140 -29.54 -35.43 4.81
C LEU A 140 -28.04 -35.48 4.51
N LYS A 141 -27.37 -36.58 4.84
CA LYS A 141 -25.94 -36.77 4.54
C LYS A 141 -25.68 -36.68 3.04
N ASN A 142 -26.49 -37.36 2.23
CA ASN A 142 -26.38 -37.32 0.76
C ASN A 142 -26.67 -35.92 0.20
N PHE A 143 -27.61 -35.18 0.79
CA PHE A 143 -27.93 -33.81 0.36
C PHE A 143 -26.75 -32.84 0.58
N PHE A 144 -25.98 -33.04 1.64
CA PHE A 144 -24.83 -32.19 2.00
C PHE A 144 -23.47 -32.77 1.54
N SER A 145 -23.46 -33.85 0.77
CA SER A 145 -22.25 -34.45 0.20
C SER A 145 -22.32 -34.45 -1.32
N ASP A 146 -21.21 -34.18 -1.99
CA ASP A 146 -21.10 -34.24 -3.45
C ASP A 146 -19.87 -35.05 -3.87
N LEU A 147 -19.72 -35.28 -5.18
CA LEU A 147 -18.61 -35.99 -5.77
C LEU A 147 -17.28 -35.26 -5.50
N THR A 148 -16.30 -36.00 -4.99
CA THR A 148 -14.93 -35.50 -4.87
C THR A 148 -14.22 -35.56 -6.22
N VAL A 149 -13.24 -34.68 -6.43
CA VAL A 149 -12.36 -34.76 -7.61
C VAL A 149 -11.66 -36.13 -7.61
N SER A 150 -11.74 -36.83 -8.75
CA SER A 150 -11.10 -38.16 -8.89
C SER A 150 -9.59 -38.04 -8.68
N PRO A 151 -8.94 -39.03 -8.03
CA PRO A 151 -7.48 -39.08 -7.92
C PRO A 151 -6.76 -39.09 -9.28
N ASP A 152 -7.46 -39.42 -10.37
CA ASP A 152 -6.91 -39.43 -11.73
C ASP A 152 -6.76 -38.03 -12.35
N VAL A 153 -7.28 -36.99 -11.68
CA VAL A 153 -7.23 -35.60 -12.16
C VAL A 153 -6.05 -34.88 -11.51
N LYS A 154 -5.14 -34.37 -12.32
CA LYS A 154 -4.00 -33.58 -11.85
C LYS A 154 -4.38 -32.10 -11.76
N GLU A 155 -4.11 -31.48 -10.62
CA GLU A 155 -4.23 -30.03 -10.45
C GLU A 155 -3.21 -29.29 -11.32
N VAL A 156 -3.67 -28.32 -12.13
CA VAL A 156 -2.85 -27.48 -13.02
C VAL A 156 -3.01 -25.99 -12.71
N THR A 157 -3.52 -25.65 -11.52
CA THR A 157 -3.69 -24.28 -11.05
C THR A 157 -2.34 -23.57 -11.03
N ARG A 158 -2.24 -22.44 -11.74
CA ARG A 158 -1.05 -21.58 -11.76
C ARG A 158 -0.97 -20.78 -10.46
N GLU A 159 0.21 -20.72 -9.88
CA GLU A 159 0.43 -20.01 -8.62
C GLU A 159 0.46 -18.49 -8.86
N PHE A 160 0.17 -17.71 -7.81
CA PHE A 160 0.07 -16.25 -7.94
C PHE A 160 1.34 -15.64 -8.56
N HIS A 161 2.52 -16.09 -8.12
CA HIS A 161 3.80 -15.60 -8.64
C HIS A 161 4.15 -16.07 -10.06
N GLU A 162 3.53 -17.14 -10.56
CA GLU A 162 3.74 -17.59 -11.94
C GLU A 162 3.01 -16.67 -12.94
N VAL A 163 1.90 -16.05 -12.51
CA VAL A 163 1.05 -15.20 -13.36
C VAL A 163 1.33 -13.72 -13.12
N PHE A 164 1.55 -13.33 -11.87
CA PHE A 164 1.79 -11.96 -11.47
C PHE A 164 3.27 -11.76 -11.16
N LYS A 165 3.93 -10.90 -11.95
CA LYS A 165 5.29 -10.46 -11.64
C LYS A 165 5.26 -9.65 -10.35
N SER A 166 6.20 -9.92 -9.44
CA SER A 166 6.41 -9.09 -8.26
C SER A 166 6.50 -7.63 -8.68
N ILE A 167 5.59 -6.81 -8.16
CA ILE A 167 5.65 -5.36 -8.30
C ILE A 167 6.98 -4.92 -7.68
N GLN A 168 7.74 -4.04 -8.33
CA GLN A 168 8.99 -3.57 -7.74
C GLN A 168 8.70 -2.91 -6.38
N PRO A 169 9.47 -3.19 -5.31
CA PRO A 169 9.22 -2.62 -3.98
C PRO A 169 9.18 -1.09 -3.93
N SER A 170 9.73 -0.42 -4.94
CA SER A 170 9.67 1.03 -5.18
C SER A 170 8.26 1.55 -5.55
N GLU A 171 7.36 0.69 -6.02
CA GLU A 171 5.95 0.99 -6.29
C GLU A 171 5.01 0.58 -5.14
N ILE A 172 5.49 -0.28 -4.22
CA ILE A 172 4.69 -0.81 -3.10
C ILE A 172 4.74 0.10 -1.88
N ILE A 173 5.60 1.13 -1.83
CA ILE A 173 5.68 2.03 -0.68
C ILE A 173 4.32 2.72 -0.52
N PRO A 174 3.48 2.33 0.45
CA PRO A 174 2.37 3.17 0.82
C PRO A 174 3.04 4.42 1.38
N SER A 175 2.72 5.60 0.85
CA SER A 175 2.95 6.82 1.61
C SER A 175 2.41 6.58 3.03
N ASN A 176 3.01 7.18 4.07
CA ASN A 176 2.45 7.04 5.42
C ASN A 176 0.96 7.47 5.48
N GLU A 177 0.51 8.30 4.53
CA GLU A 177 -0.89 8.66 4.28
C GLU A 177 -1.76 7.49 3.77
N ALA A 178 -1.21 6.56 2.99
CA ALA A 178 -1.95 5.41 2.45
C ALA A 178 -2.08 4.25 3.43
N LYS A 179 -1.33 4.23 4.55
CA LYS A 179 -1.50 3.20 5.59
C LYS A 179 -2.86 3.33 6.27
N ASP A 180 -3.26 4.56 6.57
CA ASP A 180 -4.58 4.88 7.13
C ASP A 180 -5.72 4.45 6.19
N ASP A 181 -5.48 4.39 4.88
CA ASP A 181 -6.47 3.94 3.89
C ASP A 181 -6.66 2.41 3.86
N PHE A 182 -5.68 1.62 4.33
CA PHE A 182 -5.76 0.16 4.36
C PHE A 182 -6.22 -0.40 5.71
N GLU A 183 -6.09 0.40 6.78
CA GLU A 183 -6.57 0.03 8.11
C GLU A 183 -8.08 0.28 8.23
N VAL A 184 -8.77 -0.59 8.96
CA VAL A 184 -10.18 -0.37 9.27
C VAL A 184 -10.26 0.73 10.31
N GLN A 185 -11.08 1.76 10.05
CA GLN A 185 -11.35 2.83 11.02
C GLN A 185 -11.68 2.27 12.41
N ASP A 186 -11.19 2.95 13.45
CA ASP A 186 -11.43 2.58 14.85
C ASP A 186 -12.91 2.27 15.13
N GLY A 187 -13.15 1.10 15.72
CA GLY A 187 -14.49 0.62 16.07
C GLY A 187 -15.27 -0.04 14.92
N LYS A 188 -14.67 -0.20 13.73
CA LYS A 188 -15.24 -1.00 12.63
C LYS A 188 -14.37 -2.24 12.40
N GLU A 189 -14.97 -3.27 11.83
CA GLU A 189 -14.29 -4.50 11.44
C GLU A 189 -14.63 -4.86 9.99
N PHE A 190 -13.69 -5.50 9.29
CA PHE A 190 -13.99 -6.07 7.99
C PHE A 190 -14.99 -7.22 8.16
N VAL A 191 -15.91 -7.30 7.20
CA VAL A 191 -16.83 -8.42 7.09
C VAL A 191 -16.04 -9.69 6.83
N LYS A 192 -16.14 -10.66 7.74
CA LYS A 192 -15.47 -11.96 7.62
C LYS A 192 -16.38 -12.98 6.93
N ASP A 193 -15.83 -13.70 5.96
CA ASP A 193 -16.39 -14.94 5.40
C ASP A 193 -15.37 -16.04 5.63
N ASP A 194 -15.71 -17.03 6.46
CA ASP A 194 -14.81 -18.11 6.92
C ASP A 194 -14.44 -19.11 5.81
N ARG A 195 -14.64 -18.77 4.53
CA ARG A 195 -14.48 -19.70 3.40
C ARG A 195 -13.16 -19.63 2.65
N ARG A 196 -12.32 -18.60 2.84
CA ARG A 196 -10.93 -18.57 2.32
C ARG A 196 -10.01 -17.73 3.20
N GLU A 197 -8.99 -18.35 3.77
CA GLU A 197 -8.05 -17.69 4.70
C GLU A 197 -6.92 -16.92 4.00
N SER A 198 -6.46 -17.34 2.80
CA SER A 198 -5.42 -16.59 2.07
C SER A 198 -5.18 -17.09 0.65
N VAL A 199 -4.40 -16.33 -0.13
CA VAL A 199 -3.75 -16.80 -1.36
C VAL A 199 -2.59 -17.70 -0.94
N PHE A 200 -2.64 -18.99 -1.29
CA PHE A 200 -1.61 -19.96 -0.93
C PHE A 200 -0.29 -19.66 -1.66
N LEU A 201 0.77 -19.42 -0.88
CA LEU A 201 2.16 -19.54 -1.32
C LEU A 201 2.65 -20.92 -0.88
N LYS A 202 3.07 -21.77 -1.81
CA LYS A 202 3.62 -23.09 -1.46
C LYS A 202 4.89 -22.98 -0.62
N GLU A 203 5.21 -24.08 0.06
CA GLU A 203 6.41 -24.21 0.90
C GLU A 203 7.72 -24.07 0.12
N ASP A 204 7.69 -24.26 -1.19
CA ASP A 204 8.90 -24.34 -2.04
C ASP A 204 9.54 -22.97 -2.34
N VAL A 205 8.90 -21.85 -1.98
CA VAL A 205 9.49 -20.50 -2.17
C VAL A 205 10.66 -20.26 -1.22
N PHE A 206 10.69 -20.94 -0.07
CA PHE A 206 11.71 -20.75 0.96
C PHE A 206 12.22 -22.08 1.51
N ASN A 207 13.53 -22.31 1.42
CA ASN A 207 14.15 -23.53 1.90
C ASN A 207 14.21 -23.56 3.44
N PHE A 208 13.11 -23.99 4.06
CA PHE A 208 13.01 -24.13 5.51
C PHE A 208 14.02 -25.11 6.09
N GLN A 209 14.41 -26.14 5.35
CA GLN A 209 15.39 -27.11 5.82
C GLN A 209 16.76 -26.43 6.03
N LEU A 210 17.20 -25.61 5.07
CA LEU A 210 18.43 -24.81 5.17
C LEU A 210 18.33 -23.73 6.25
N PHE A 211 17.15 -23.10 6.37
CA PHE A 211 16.89 -22.09 7.39
C PHE A 211 16.97 -22.68 8.81
N PHE A 212 16.30 -23.81 9.08
CA PHE A 212 16.34 -24.46 10.39
C PHE A 212 17.72 -25.02 10.72
N SER A 213 18.47 -25.55 9.75
CA SER A 213 19.86 -25.95 9.99
C SER A 213 20.73 -24.74 10.40
N GLY A 214 20.52 -23.59 9.78
CA GLY A 214 21.21 -22.36 10.17
C GLY A 214 20.85 -21.88 11.57
N LEU A 215 19.59 -22.02 11.99
CA LEU A 215 19.11 -21.60 13.30
C LEU A 215 19.61 -22.48 14.45
N SER A 216 19.75 -23.78 14.20
CA SER A 216 20.30 -24.72 15.20
C SER A 216 21.74 -24.39 15.60
N GLU A 217 22.49 -23.70 14.74
CA GLU A 217 23.85 -23.21 15.05
C GLU A 217 23.84 -21.92 15.90
N SER A 218 22.74 -21.16 15.91
CA SER A 218 22.66 -19.83 16.54
C SER A 218 21.83 -19.76 17.83
N ILE A 219 21.55 -20.90 18.47
CA ILE A 219 20.83 -20.98 19.76
C ILE A 219 19.40 -20.41 19.67
N ILE A 220 18.78 -20.35 18.49
CA ILE A 220 17.34 -20.04 18.39
C ILE A 220 16.54 -21.34 18.59
N PRO A 221 15.60 -21.40 19.55
CA PRO A 221 14.69 -22.53 19.68
C PRO A 221 13.79 -22.63 18.44
N THR A 222 13.75 -23.81 17.80
CA THR A 222 12.82 -24.04 16.67
C THR A 222 11.35 -23.90 17.10
N SER A 223 11.06 -24.05 18.39
CA SER A 223 9.75 -23.81 19.00
C SER A 223 9.28 -22.36 18.95
N SER A 224 10.18 -21.39 18.78
CA SER A 224 9.85 -19.97 18.67
C SER A 224 9.18 -19.63 17.33
N ILE A 225 9.37 -20.47 16.30
CA ILE A 225 8.80 -20.29 14.97
C ILE A 225 7.41 -20.93 14.90
N LYS A 226 6.41 -20.17 15.33
CA LYS A 226 4.99 -20.52 15.21
C LYS A 226 4.52 -20.53 13.74
N PRO A 227 3.40 -21.20 13.40
CA PRO A 227 2.89 -21.26 12.02
C PRO A 227 2.69 -19.88 11.37
N ASN A 228 2.23 -18.88 12.13
CA ASN A 228 2.07 -17.51 11.64
C ASN A 228 3.41 -16.92 11.19
N ILE A 229 4.47 -17.08 11.99
CA ILE A 229 5.82 -16.58 11.66
C ILE A 229 6.36 -17.32 10.44
N LYS A 230 6.14 -18.63 10.32
CA LYS A 230 6.50 -19.42 9.13
C LYS A 230 5.86 -18.83 7.87
N GLU A 231 4.59 -18.44 7.92
CA GLU A 231 3.90 -17.80 6.81
C GLU A 231 4.47 -16.42 6.48
N THR A 232 4.83 -15.63 7.48
CA THR A 232 5.43 -14.31 7.29
C THR A 232 6.81 -14.39 6.65
N ILE A 233 7.63 -15.36 7.05
CA ILE A 233 8.94 -15.62 6.44
C ILE A 233 8.80 -15.97 4.96
N LYS A 234 7.82 -16.81 4.59
CA LYS A 234 7.53 -17.11 3.17
C LYS A 234 7.17 -15.84 2.41
N LYS A 235 6.25 -15.02 2.96
CA LYS A 235 5.81 -13.76 2.34
C LYS A 235 6.97 -12.78 2.16
N LEU A 236 7.84 -12.64 3.16
CA LEU A 236 9.00 -11.75 3.12
C LEU A 236 10.09 -12.23 2.17
N SER A 237 10.42 -13.53 2.20
CA SER A 237 11.37 -14.13 1.26
C SER A 237 10.88 -13.97 -0.18
N PHE A 238 9.59 -14.20 -0.43
CA PHE A 238 9.00 -13.97 -1.74
C PHE A 238 9.06 -12.50 -2.17
N LEU A 239 8.68 -11.58 -1.28
CA LEU A 239 8.54 -10.16 -1.58
C LEU A 239 9.89 -9.48 -1.83
N TYR A 240 10.89 -9.82 -1.02
CA TYR A 240 12.20 -9.16 -1.01
C TYR A 240 13.33 -10.02 -1.59
N GLY A 241 13.04 -11.26 -2.01
CA GLY A 241 14.05 -12.19 -2.51
C GLY A 241 15.07 -12.59 -1.45
N ILE A 242 14.67 -12.62 -0.18
CA ILE A 242 15.59 -12.92 0.94
C ILE A 242 15.86 -14.42 0.99
N ASP A 243 17.14 -14.79 0.94
CA ASP A 243 17.58 -16.18 1.04
C ASP A 243 17.52 -16.73 2.48
N ALA A 244 17.51 -18.05 2.63
CA ALA A 244 17.42 -18.72 3.94
C ALA A 244 18.53 -18.30 4.93
N ILE A 245 19.72 -17.99 4.44
CA ILE A 245 20.85 -17.55 5.27
C ILE A 245 20.64 -16.11 5.75
N GLN A 246 20.15 -15.22 4.87
CA GLN A 246 19.89 -13.82 5.20
C GLN A 246 18.68 -13.69 6.12
N MET A 247 17.65 -14.51 5.92
CA MET A 247 16.48 -14.55 6.80
C MET A 247 16.83 -14.92 8.24
N LYS A 248 17.88 -15.74 8.44
CA LYS A 248 18.37 -16.08 9.78
C LYS A 248 18.76 -14.83 10.58
N SER A 249 19.56 -13.93 10.00
CA SER A 249 19.96 -12.70 10.72
C SER A 249 18.77 -11.81 11.03
N LEU A 250 17.80 -11.71 10.12
CA LEU A 250 16.58 -10.92 10.34
C LEU A 250 15.70 -11.47 11.46
N VAL A 251 15.64 -12.80 11.57
CA VAL A 251 14.90 -13.47 12.64
C VAL A 251 15.62 -13.37 13.97
N MET A 252 16.97 -13.39 13.99
CA MET A 252 17.76 -13.08 15.18
C MET A 252 17.47 -11.65 15.68
N ASP A 253 17.43 -10.67 14.77
CA ASP A 253 17.17 -9.27 15.13
C ASP A 253 15.74 -9.04 15.65
N ALA A 254 14.80 -9.93 15.30
CA ALA A 254 13.40 -9.86 15.69
C ALA A 254 13.06 -10.72 16.93
N LEU A 255 14.05 -11.40 17.53
CA LEU A 255 13.87 -12.23 18.72
C LEU A 255 13.81 -11.37 19.99
N GLU A 256 12.74 -11.52 20.76
CA GLU A 256 12.57 -10.87 22.06
C GLU A 256 13.14 -11.73 23.21
N GLU A 257 13.34 -11.12 24.39
CA GLU A 257 13.92 -11.78 25.59
C GLU A 257 13.14 -13.00 26.09
N ASN A 258 11.90 -13.19 25.62
CA ASN A 258 10.99 -14.28 25.99
C ASN A 258 10.98 -15.43 24.97
N ASP A 259 11.98 -15.52 24.09
CA ASP A 259 12.05 -16.47 22.98
C ASP A 259 10.87 -16.38 21.99
N THR A 260 10.17 -15.24 21.92
CA THR A 260 9.13 -14.99 20.91
C THR A 260 9.63 -14.05 19.82
N ILE A 261 9.18 -14.28 18.59
CA ILE A 261 9.54 -13.44 17.44
C ILE A 261 8.38 -12.49 17.18
N ASN A 262 8.69 -11.20 17.16
CA ASN A 262 7.71 -10.17 16.86
C ASN A 262 7.58 -9.96 15.34
N GLU A 263 6.36 -10.09 14.83
CA GLU A 263 6.07 -10.04 13.39
C GLU A 263 6.31 -8.65 12.79
N GLU A 264 6.06 -7.58 13.56
CA GLU A 264 6.26 -6.21 13.09
C GLU A 264 7.74 -5.84 12.99
N THR A 265 8.53 -6.27 13.97
CA THR A 265 9.99 -6.07 13.97
C THR A 265 10.63 -6.88 12.84
N LEU A 266 10.20 -8.13 12.62
CA LEU A 266 10.68 -8.95 11.51
C LEU A 266 10.40 -8.30 10.14
N ARG A 267 9.19 -7.76 9.93
CA ARG A 267 8.83 -7.01 8.71
C ARG A 267 9.66 -5.74 8.54
N LYS A 268 9.97 -5.05 9.64
CA LYS A 268 10.82 -3.85 9.62
C LYS A 268 12.27 -4.21 9.27
N SER A 269 12.84 -5.21 9.93
CA SER A 269 14.20 -5.69 9.65
C SER A 269 14.34 -6.18 8.21
N ALA A 270 13.36 -6.91 7.68
CA ALA A 270 13.37 -7.34 6.27
C ALA A 270 13.33 -6.16 5.28
N ARG A 271 12.55 -5.13 5.60
CA ARG A 271 12.48 -3.90 4.80
C ARG A 271 13.80 -3.12 4.84
N ASP A 272 14.37 -2.97 6.03
CA ASP A 272 15.62 -2.24 6.25
C ASP A 272 16.80 -2.98 5.60
N TRP A 273 16.82 -4.31 5.70
CA TRP A 273 17.79 -5.17 5.02
C TRP A 273 17.69 -5.07 3.50
N TYR A 274 16.48 -5.07 2.94
CA TYR A 274 16.29 -4.90 1.50
C TYR A 274 16.78 -3.52 1.03
N GLN A 275 16.49 -2.45 1.80
CA GLN A 275 16.99 -1.10 1.55
C GLN A 275 18.52 -1.00 1.65
N PHE A 276 19.15 -1.86 2.45
CA PHE A 276 20.59 -1.90 2.64
C PHE A 276 21.31 -2.70 1.54
N GLU A 277 20.87 -3.93 1.25
CA GLU A 277 21.51 -4.82 0.25
C GLU A 277 21.30 -4.34 -1.19
N HIS A 278 20.11 -3.84 -1.53
CA HIS A 278 19.86 -3.29 -2.86
C HIS A 278 20.35 -1.84 -2.99
N GLY A 279 20.99 -1.32 -1.93
CA GLY A 279 21.28 0.08 -1.71
C GLY A 279 20.01 0.92 -1.66
N LEU A 280 20.16 2.21 -1.33
CA LEU A 280 19.22 3.24 -1.73
C LEU A 280 19.16 3.34 -3.27
N LYS A 281 18.79 2.26 -3.98
CA LYS A 281 18.14 2.37 -5.27
C LYS A 281 16.84 3.08 -4.97
N LEU A 282 16.94 4.41 -5.00
CA LEU A 282 15.81 5.26 -5.24
C LEU A 282 14.98 4.60 -6.35
N PRO A 283 13.64 4.75 -6.33
CA PRO A 283 12.85 4.41 -7.51
C PRO A 283 13.57 4.97 -8.73
N ASP A 284 13.48 4.33 -9.90
CA ASP A 284 14.06 4.82 -11.16
C ASP A 284 13.39 6.18 -11.54
N LEU A 285 13.65 7.21 -10.74
CA LEU A 285 13.01 8.52 -10.72
C LEU A 285 13.50 9.28 -11.95
N ALA A 286 14.73 9.03 -12.37
CA ALA A 286 15.31 9.56 -13.59
C ALA A 286 14.58 9.10 -14.86
N ASP A 287 13.76 8.05 -14.78
CA ASP A 287 12.90 7.55 -15.86
C ASP A 287 11.46 8.06 -15.83
N LYS A 288 11.05 8.74 -14.75
CA LYS A 288 9.72 9.32 -14.66
C LYS A 288 9.62 10.58 -15.55
N VAL A 289 8.45 10.78 -16.13
CA VAL A 289 8.09 11.96 -16.93
C VAL A 289 7.18 12.91 -16.14
N GLN A 290 7.06 14.17 -16.55
CA GLN A 290 6.20 15.15 -15.87
C GLN A 290 4.75 14.61 -15.77
N PRO A 291 4.11 14.65 -14.58
CA PRO A 291 2.75 14.16 -14.40
C PRO A 291 1.76 14.96 -15.27
N LEU A 292 0.76 14.28 -15.84
CA LEU A 292 -0.20 14.88 -16.79
C LEU A 292 -0.91 16.13 -16.25
N ARG A 293 -1.15 16.20 -14.93
CA ARG A 293 -1.81 17.33 -14.26
C ARG A 293 -0.98 18.62 -14.26
N GLU A 294 0.33 18.51 -14.46
CA GLU A 294 1.27 19.64 -14.42
C GLU A 294 1.88 19.95 -15.77
N ARG A 295 1.38 19.31 -16.84
CA ARG A 295 1.73 19.63 -18.22
C ARG A 295 0.93 20.83 -18.68
N THR A 296 1.62 21.75 -19.33
CA THR A 296 1.02 23.00 -19.80
C THR A 296 0.55 22.90 -21.25
N ILE A 297 1.05 21.93 -22.01
CA ILE A 297 0.77 21.78 -23.44
C ILE A 297 0.19 20.41 -23.75
N ASN A 298 -1.06 20.38 -24.27
CA ASN A 298 -1.79 19.15 -24.62
C ASN A 298 -2.04 18.99 -26.13
N ARG A 299 -1.47 19.87 -26.97
CA ARG A 299 -1.68 19.91 -28.43
C ARG A 299 -0.36 19.64 -29.16
N THR A 300 -0.40 18.83 -30.22
CA THR A 300 0.78 18.40 -31.00
C THR A 300 0.95 19.12 -32.34
N GLU A 301 0.01 19.99 -32.74
CA GLU A 301 0.01 20.64 -34.06
C GLU A 301 -0.04 22.17 -33.95
N GLY A 302 0.87 22.87 -34.64
CA GLY A 302 0.91 24.34 -34.70
C GLY A 302 1.64 25.03 -33.53
N LEU A 303 2.60 24.34 -32.90
CA LEU A 303 3.38 24.86 -31.77
C LEU A 303 4.44 25.86 -32.24
N THR A 304 4.64 26.92 -31.45
CA THR A 304 5.83 27.78 -31.59
C THR A 304 7.08 27.06 -31.11
N GLN A 305 8.28 27.52 -31.51
CA GLN A 305 9.55 26.89 -31.12
C GLN A 305 9.75 26.81 -29.60
N GLU A 306 9.23 27.77 -28.83
CA GLU A 306 9.27 27.74 -27.36
C GLU A 306 8.29 26.72 -26.77
N GLU A 307 7.11 26.58 -27.37
CA GLU A 307 6.08 25.61 -26.95
C GLU A 307 6.49 24.18 -27.28
N GLU A 308 7.15 23.95 -28.42
CA GLU A 308 7.72 22.65 -28.77
C GLU A 308 8.79 22.21 -27.77
N MET A 309 9.65 23.14 -27.32
CA MET A 309 10.65 22.88 -26.30
C MET A 309 10.04 22.53 -24.94
N ILE A 310 8.99 23.25 -24.53
CA ILE A 310 8.27 22.95 -23.28
C ILE A 310 7.65 21.55 -23.36
N TYR A 311 7.01 21.21 -24.49
CA TYR A 311 6.41 19.90 -24.70
C TYR A 311 7.44 18.77 -24.65
N GLN A 312 8.62 18.95 -25.24
CA GLN A 312 9.72 17.99 -25.17
C GLN A 312 10.22 17.79 -23.73
N LEU A 313 10.42 18.87 -22.98
CA LEU A 313 10.87 18.80 -21.58
C LEU A 313 9.82 18.20 -20.64
N GLU A 314 8.53 18.28 -20.97
CA GLU A 314 7.44 17.64 -20.21
C GLU A 314 7.30 16.13 -20.53
N THR A 315 7.70 15.70 -21.72
CA THR A 315 7.49 14.32 -22.21
C THR A 315 8.71 13.41 -22.12
N ILE A 316 9.91 13.98 -21.99
CA ILE A 316 11.18 13.24 -21.88
C ILE A 316 11.55 13.07 -20.39
N SER A 317 12.15 11.94 -20.03
CA SER A 317 12.66 11.70 -18.67
C SER A 317 14.04 12.35 -18.46
N PRO A 318 14.41 12.76 -17.23
CA PRO A 318 15.74 13.31 -16.95
C PRO A 318 16.92 12.48 -17.44
N ARG A 319 16.83 11.14 -17.33
CA ARG A 319 17.84 10.24 -17.87
C ARG A 319 17.93 10.33 -19.39
N LYS A 320 16.80 10.24 -20.07
CA LYS A 320 16.74 10.31 -21.53
C LYS A 320 17.18 11.68 -22.05
N PHE A 321 16.83 12.75 -21.33
CA PHE A 321 17.28 14.10 -21.65
C PHE A 321 18.80 14.25 -21.59
N LEU A 322 19.44 13.67 -20.55
CA LEU A 322 20.90 13.60 -20.48
C LEU A 322 21.50 12.81 -21.65
N GLN A 323 20.92 11.66 -21.99
CA GLN A 323 21.38 10.85 -23.13
C GLN A 323 21.26 11.60 -24.47
N ASP A 324 20.15 12.30 -24.69
CA ASP A 324 19.89 13.06 -25.92
C ASP A 324 20.89 14.23 -26.06
N ILE A 325 21.23 14.90 -24.95
CA ILE A 325 22.23 15.99 -24.93
C ILE A 325 23.65 15.48 -25.15
N SER A 326 23.97 14.28 -24.64
CA SER A 326 25.28 13.64 -24.80
C SER A 326 25.45 12.90 -26.15
N GLY A 327 24.54 13.10 -27.12
CA GLY A 327 24.63 12.49 -28.45
C GLY A 327 24.32 10.99 -28.48
N GLY A 328 23.55 10.49 -27.51
CA GLY A 328 23.14 9.08 -27.40
C GLY A 328 24.08 8.21 -26.56
N ALA A 329 25.12 8.79 -25.95
CA ALA A 329 25.92 8.10 -24.94
C ALA A 329 25.12 7.93 -23.63
N GLU A 330 25.34 6.83 -22.91
CA GLU A 330 24.71 6.61 -21.61
C GLU A 330 25.13 7.70 -20.61
N ALA A 331 24.15 8.25 -19.90
CA ALA A 331 24.39 9.26 -18.88
C ALA A 331 25.31 8.69 -17.77
N SER A 332 26.25 9.50 -17.30
CA SER A 332 27.15 9.11 -16.21
C SER A 332 26.36 8.75 -14.95
N ILE A 333 26.77 7.66 -14.27
CA ILE A 333 26.16 7.21 -13.01
C ILE A 333 26.17 8.34 -11.95
N ALA A 334 27.23 9.16 -11.94
CA ALA A 334 27.33 10.30 -11.03
C ALA A 334 26.27 11.38 -11.31
N ASP A 335 25.94 11.63 -12.57
CA ASP A 335 24.94 12.63 -12.96
C ASP A 335 23.52 12.15 -12.65
N LEU A 336 23.26 10.86 -12.87
CA LEU A 336 21.99 10.22 -12.51
C LEU A 336 21.74 10.28 -10.99
N GLN A 337 22.76 9.99 -10.18
CA GLN A 337 22.66 10.09 -8.73
C GLN A 337 22.34 11.52 -8.25
N ILE A 338 22.91 12.55 -8.89
CA ILE A 338 22.64 13.95 -8.54
C ILE A 338 21.18 14.30 -8.85
N ILE A 339 20.66 13.85 -10.00
CA ILE A 339 19.27 14.07 -10.42
C ILE A 339 18.29 13.37 -9.47
N GLU A 340 18.52 12.09 -9.16
CA GLU A 340 17.67 11.31 -8.26
C GLU A 340 17.65 11.91 -6.86
N GLU A 341 18.81 12.34 -6.34
CA GLU A 341 18.91 13.00 -5.05
C GLU A 341 18.10 14.30 -5.00
N VAL A 342 18.13 15.09 -6.08
CA VAL A 342 17.36 16.34 -6.20
C VAL A 342 15.86 16.07 -6.28
N MET A 343 15.44 15.11 -7.10
CA MET A 343 14.04 14.72 -7.24
C MET A 343 13.46 14.22 -5.92
N PHE A 344 14.22 13.40 -5.18
CA PHE A 344 13.77 12.80 -3.94
C PHE A 344 13.80 13.78 -2.75
N LYS A 345 14.94 14.42 -2.50
CA LYS A 345 15.09 15.31 -1.33
C LYS A 345 14.28 16.58 -1.44
N GLN A 346 14.10 17.09 -2.66
CA GLN A 346 13.48 18.39 -2.89
C GLN A 346 12.09 18.30 -3.53
N LYS A 347 11.61 17.08 -3.80
CA LYS A 347 10.28 16.79 -4.35
C LYS A 347 9.98 17.57 -5.64
N LEU A 348 11.01 17.79 -6.48
CA LEU A 348 10.86 18.46 -7.76
C LEU A 348 10.35 17.48 -8.83
N HIS A 349 9.44 17.93 -9.68
CA HIS A 349 8.87 17.10 -10.74
C HIS A 349 9.86 16.89 -11.90
N PRO A 350 9.77 15.77 -12.63
CA PRO A 350 10.80 15.40 -13.62
C PRO A 350 11.01 16.43 -14.73
N GLY A 351 9.96 17.06 -15.24
CA GLY A 351 10.06 18.11 -16.25
C GLY A 351 10.70 19.39 -15.70
N VAL A 352 10.42 19.76 -14.44
CA VAL A 352 11.12 20.88 -13.78
C VAL A 352 12.62 20.57 -13.65
N VAL A 353 12.98 19.31 -13.37
CA VAL A 353 14.37 18.86 -13.32
C VAL A 353 15.03 18.88 -14.70
N ASN A 354 14.31 18.57 -15.79
CA ASN A 354 14.83 18.75 -17.16
C ASN A 354 15.22 20.20 -17.44
N VAL A 355 14.38 21.17 -17.03
CA VAL A 355 14.70 22.61 -17.15
C VAL A 355 15.92 22.98 -16.30
N LEU A 356 16.03 22.41 -15.10
CA LEU A 356 17.17 22.63 -14.21
C LEU A 356 18.48 22.12 -14.86
N ILE A 357 18.47 20.90 -15.39
CA ILE A 357 19.62 20.29 -16.11
C ILE A 357 20.01 21.19 -17.28
N TYR A 358 19.04 21.57 -18.10
CA TYR A 358 19.25 22.44 -19.26
C TYR A 358 19.90 23.77 -18.87
N TYR A 359 19.37 24.42 -17.82
CA TYR A 359 19.91 25.67 -17.32
C TYR A 359 21.34 25.55 -16.79
N VAL A 360 21.64 24.47 -16.07
CA VAL A 360 22.99 24.23 -15.53
C VAL A 360 23.97 23.99 -16.66
N PHE A 361 23.66 23.13 -17.63
CA PHE A 361 24.54 22.86 -18.77
C PHE A 361 24.88 24.10 -19.60
N LEU A 362 23.92 25.01 -19.79
CA LEU A 362 24.17 26.30 -20.44
C LEU A 362 25.13 27.21 -19.66
N LYS A 363 25.28 27.02 -18.34
CA LYS A 363 26.11 27.86 -17.48
C LYS A 363 27.49 27.29 -17.20
N THR A 364 27.62 25.97 -17.20
CA THR A 364 28.83 25.26 -16.77
C THR A 364 29.56 24.58 -17.92
N ASP A 365 29.21 24.91 -19.16
CA ASP A 365 29.77 24.32 -20.37
C ASP A 365 29.68 22.78 -20.30
N MET A 366 28.45 22.28 -20.18
CA MET A 366 28.10 20.85 -20.13
C MET A 366 28.56 20.08 -18.87
N LYS A 367 28.99 20.76 -17.80
CA LYS A 367 29.43 20.09 -16.54
C LYS A 367 28.36 20.10 -15.45
N LEU A 368 27.91 18.93 -14.99
CA LEU A 368 26.92 18.83 -13.91
C LEU A 368 27.56 18.81 -12.52
N THR A 369 27.81 19.98 -11.92
CA THR A 369 28.42 20.04 -10.57
C THR A 369 27.38 19.86 -9.46
N LYS A 370 27.51 18.79 -8.65
CA LYS A 370 26.57 18.42 -7.57
C LYS A 370 26.14 19.58 -6.67
N SER A 371 27.11 20.31 -6.12
CA SER A 371 26.84 21.41 -5.18
C SER A 371 26.09 22.59 -5.82
N TYR A 372 26.29 22.82 -7.12
CA TYR A 372 25.63 23.88 -7.87
C TYR A 372 24.18 23.51 -8.18
N VAL A 373 23.95 22.28 -8.67
CA VAL A 373 22.60 21.75 -8.95
C VAL A 373 21.74 21.76 -7.68
N GLN A 374 22.27 21.27 -6.56
CA GLN A 374 21.53 21.21 -5.29
C GLN A 374 21.13 22.60 -4.77
N LYS A 375 21.98 23.62 -4.93
CA LYS A 375 21.69 25.00 -4.52
C LYS A 375 20.55 25.61 -5.33
N ILE A 376 20.58 25.44 -6.65
CA ILE A 376 19.53 25.97 -7.55
C ILE A 376 18.23 25.22 -7.31
N ALA A 377 18.30 23.89 -7.25
CA ALA A 377 17.14 23.07 -6.94
C ALA A 377 16.50 23.53 -5.61
N GLY A 378 17.31 23.76 -4.56
CA GLY A 378 16.79 24.13 -3.24
C GLY A 378 16.18 25.54 -3.23
N HIS A 379 16.61 26.39 -4.15
CA HIS A 379 15.97 27.67 -4.41
C HIS A 379 14.62 27.50 -5.12
N TRP A 380 14.54 26.61 -6.12
CA TRP A 380 13.32 26.33 -6.87
C TRP A 380 12.26 25.62 -6.02
N ALA A 381 12.68 24.70 -5.15
CA ALA A 381 11.81 24.04 -4.17
C ALA A 381 11.21 25.04 -3.18
N ARG A 382 12.00 26.00 -2.68
CA ARG A 382 11.49 27.10 -1.82
C ARG A 382 10.50 28.01 -2.53
N LYS A 383 10.66 28.19 -3.85
CA LYS A 383 9.72 28.93 -4.69
C LYS A 383 8.51 28.10 -5.15
N GLN A 384 8.41 26.84 -4.71
CA GLN A 384 7.28 25.94 -4.98
C GLN A 384 6.98 25.81 -6.49
N ILE A 385 8.02 25.68 -7.30
CA ILE A 385 7.90 25.54 -8.76
C ILE A 385 7.42 24.13 -9.10
N LYS A 386 6.30 24.03 -9.83
CA LYS A 386 5.72 22.74 -10.20
C LYS A 386 5.69 22.48 -11.71
N THR A 387 5.61 23.52 -12.54
CA THR A 387 5.48 23.37 -14.00
C THR A 387 6.74 23.77 -14.76
N VAL A 388 6.94 23.17 -15.94
CA VAL A 388 8.07 23.48 -16.85
C VAL A 388 8.06 24.94 -17.27
N GLN A 389 6.89 25.51 -17.54
CA GLN A 389 6.76 26.93 -17.92
C GLN A 389 7.20 27.89 -16.79
N GLN A 390 6.86 27.59 -15.54
CA GLN A 390 7.31 28.37 -14.38
C GLN A 390 8.83 28.28 -14.21
N ALA A 391 9.38 27.07 -14.34
CA ALA A 391 10.82 26.83 -14.27
C ALA A 391 11.58 27.59 -15.38
N MET A 392 11.08 27.56 -16.61
CA MET A 392 11.70 28.22 -17.76
C MET A 392 11.70 29.75 -17.62
N ASN A 393 10.58 30.31 -17.16
CA ASN A 393 10.49 31.75 -16.89
C ASN A 393 11.46 32.19 -15.80
N LEU A 394 11.61 31.38 -14.76
CA LEU A 394 12.53 31.66 -13.66
C LEU A 394 13.99 31.56 -14.11
N ALA A 395 14.34 30.52 -14.88
CA ALA A 395 15.66 30.37 -15.49
C ALA A 395 16.01 31.57 -16.39
N LYS A 396 15.06 32.05 -17.23
CA LYS A 396 15.22 33.25 -18.06
C LYS A 396 15.40 34.52 -17.21
N GLN A 397 14.72 34.63 -16.07
CA GLN A 397 14.87 35.78 -15.15
C GLN A 397 16.23 35.76 -14.44
N GLU A 398 16.66 34.60 -13.92
CA GLU A 398 17.96 34.42 -13.26
C GLU A 398 19.12 34.67 -14.24
N HIS A 399 19.00 34.21 -15.49
CA HIS A 399 19.97 34.49 -16.54
C HIS A 399 20.08 35.98 -16.85
N ARG A 400 18.95 36.69 -16.98
CA ARG A 400 18.92 38.15 -17.22
C ARG A 400 19.47 38.95 -16.04
N GLN A 401 19.14 38.57 -14.80
CA GLN A 401 19.70 39.21 -13.61
C GLN A 401 21.22 39.04 -13.56
N TYR A 402 21.72 37.84 -13.87
CA TYR A 402 23.16 37.60 -13.95
C TYR A 402 23.85 38.46 -15.03
N LEU A 403 23.28 38.55 -16.24
CA LEU A 403 23.81 39.42 -17.31
C LEU A 403 23.82 40.89 -16.88
N SER A 404 22.74 41.37 -16.26
CA SER A 404 22.67 42.75 -15.75
C SER A 404 23.65 43.03 -14.61
N TRP A 405 23.98 42.02 -13.78
CA TRP A 405 25.02 42.13 -12.75
C TRP A 405 26.44 42.05 -13.34
N ALA A 406 26.63 41.31 -14.42
CA ALA A 406 27.90 41.25 -15.15
C ALA A 406 28.19 42.56 -15.90
N GLU A 407 27.19 43.13 -16.58
CA GLU A 407 27.27 44.43 -17.26
C GLU A 407 27.40 45.60 -16.26
N ASN A 408 26.79 45.51 -15.08
CA ASN A 408 26.98 46.51 -14.03
C ASN A 408 28.34 46.39 -13.32
N LYS A 409 28.99 45.21 -13.32
CA LYS A 409 30.37 45.06 -12.84
C LYS A 409 31.39 45.66 -13.80
N THR A 410 31.10 45.76 -15.09
CA THR A 410 31.96 46.46 -16.06
C THR A 410 31.68 47.98 -16.12
N LYS A 411 30.58 48.47 -15.53
CA LYS A 411 30.24 49.91 -15.50
C LYS A 411 30.31 50.61 -14.14
N ASN A 412 30.38 49.91 -13.01
CA ASN A 412 30.44 50.53 -11.67
C ASN A 412 31.76 50.25 -10.94
N GLY A 413 32.83 50.86 -11.44
CA GLY A 413 33.95 51.30 -10.61
C GLY A 413 33.68 52.68 -10.03
N GLN A 414 32.60 52.88 -9.26
CA GLN A 414 32.44 54.04 -8.38
C GLN A 414 31.20 53.93 -7.49
N ASN A 415 31.46 53.93 -6.18
CA ASN A 415 30.61 54.32 -5.06
C ASN A 415 29.07 54.28 -5.24
N ARG A 416 28.43 53.34 -4.55
CA ARG A 416 27.32 53.65 -3.62
C ARG A 416 27.05 52.51 -2.67
N LYS A 417 27.25 52.77 -1.37
CA LYS A 417 26.76 51.95 -0.26
C LYS A 417 25.23 51.83 -0.39
N SER A 418 24.71 50.63 -0.59
CA SER A 418 23.29 50.35 -0.34
C SER A 418 23.17 49.64 0.99
N ILE A 419 22.65 50.36 1.98
CA ILE A 419 22.16 49.80 3.24
C ILE A 419 20.94 48.94 2.88
N ARG A 420 21.00 47.64 3.16
CA ARG A 420 19.84 46.76 3.17
C ARG A 420 19.85 45.99 4.48
N THR A 421 18.88 46.31 5.32
CA THR A 421 18.58 45.67 6.59
C THR A 421 18.38 44.17 6.41
N GLU A 422 19.36 43.40 6.86
CA GLU A 422 19.28 41.94 6.98
C GLU A 422 18.50 41.58 8.25
N LYS A 423 17.46 40.74 8.08
CA LYS A 423 17.06 39.84 9.16
C LYS A 423 17.95 38.60 9.02
N LEU A 424 18.96 38.50 9.88
CA LEU A 424 19.86 37.36 9.97
C LEU A 424 19.96 36.89 11.43
N PRO A 425 19.81 35.58 11.72
CA PRO A 425 19.92 35.03 13.08
C PRO A 425 21.35 35.07 13.65
N ASP A 426 21.46 35.19 14.97
CA ASP A 426 22.65 35.62 15.73
C ASP A 426 23.87 34.67 15.80
N TRP A 427 23.88 33.52 15.13
CA TRP A 427 24.96 32.53 15.29
C TRP A 427 26.00 32.52 14.14
N LEU A 428 25.90 33.41 13.15
CA LEU A 428 26.78 33.42 11.98
C LEU A 428 27.53 34.75 11.80
N LYS A 429 28.36 35.11 12.77
CA LYS A 429 29.46 36.07 12.59
C LYS A 429 30.77 35.40 13.00
N HIS A 430 31.79 35.56 12.15
CA HIS A 430 33.14 34.96 12.16
C HIS A 430 33.17 33.57 11.48
N GLU A 431 33.98 33.27 10.47
CA GLU A 431 35.25 33.85 10.00
C GLU A 431 35.31 33.91 8.45
N LYS A 432 36.10 34.85 7.93
CA LYS A 432 36.52 34.91 6.53
C LYS A 432 37.91 34.31 6.42
N GLU A 433 38.12 33.37 5.50
CA GLU A 433 39.37 33.25 4.77
C GLU A 433 39.10 32.93 3.30
N GLU A 434 39.87 33.59 2.44
CA GLU A 434 39.78 33.63 0.99
C GLU A 434 40.56 32.48 0.37
N ASN A 435 40.14 31.99 -0.81
CA ASN A 435 41.11 31.70 -1.86
C ASN A 435 40.50 31.77 -3.27
N ASN A 436 41.20 32.52 -4.12
CA ASN A 436 40.95 32.77 -5.54
C ASN A 436 41.13 31.51 -6.38
N GLN A 437 40.37 31.37 -7.47
CA GLN A 437 40.90 30.84 -8.74
C GLN A 437 40.06 31.29 -9.95
N GLU A 438 40.75 32.04 -10.80
CA GLU A 438 40.74 32.17 -12.27
C GLU A 438 39.41 32.10 -13.06
N LYS A 439 39.14 33.23 -13.75
CA LYS A 439 38.17 33.35 -14.84
C LYS A 439 38.86 33.02 -16.16
N THR A 440 38.29 32.10 -16.93
CA THR A 440 38.48 32.03 -18.38
C THR A 440 37.35 32.80 -19.05
N GLU A 441 37.69 33.87 -19.77
CA GLU A 441 36.80 34.59 -20.67
C GLU A 441 36.64 33.77 -21.97
N ILE A 442 35.41 33.50 -22.39
CA ILE A 442 35.12 32.90 -23.70
C ILE A 442 34.46 33.95 -24.58
N ASN A 443 35.03 34.09 -25.77
CA ASN A 443 34.78 35.11 -26.78
C ASN A 443 33.42 34.87 -27.46
N HIS A 444 32.52 35.86 -27.37
CA HIS A 444 31.11 35.80 -27.79
C HIS A 444 30.89 35.38 -29.26
N ASP A 445 31.88 35.61 -30.13
CA ASP A 445 31.80 35.34 -31.57
C ASP A 445 32.04 33.89 -31.97
N GLU A 446 32.59 33.05 -31.09
CA GLU A 446 32.76 31.61 -31.34
C GLU A 446 31.46 30.84 -31.01
N PHE A 447 30.75 31.30 -29.99
CA PHE A 447 29.48 30.74 -29.49
C PHE A 447 28.32 30.86 -30.50
N GLU A 448 28.20 31.99 -31.21
CA GLU A 448 27.17 32.12 -32.26
C GLU A 448 27.45 31.25 -33.49
N ARG A 449 28.73 30.96 -33.76
CA ARG A 449 29.15 30.07 -34.85
C ARG A 449 28.86 28.61 -34.54
N GLU A 450 29.10 28.16 -33.31
CA GLU A 450 28.73 26.81 -32.88
C GLU A 450 27.22 26.61 -32.79
N ARG A 451 26.48 27.62 -32.30
CA ARG A 451 25.00 27.58 -32.28
C ARG A 451 24.40 27.44 -33.68
N LYS A 452 24.98 28.09 -34.69
CA LYS A 452 24.55 27.95 -36.09
C LYS A 452 24.93 26.58 -36.68
N LYS A 453 26.14 26.08 -36.40
CA LYS A 453 26.57 24.75 -36.86
C LYS A 453 25.70 23.63 -36.31
N LEU A 454 25.39 23.66 -35.01
CA LEU A 454 24.57 22.65 -34.34
C LEU A 454 23.13 22.65 -34.88
N ALA A 455 22.57 23.84 -35.15
CA ALA A 455 21.25 23.98 -35.76
C ALA A 455 21.21 23.46 -37.22
N GLU A 456 22.29 23.59 -37.98
CA GLU A 456 22.41 23.02 -39.33
C GLU A 456 22.58 21.50 -39.31
N GLU A 457 23.35 20.94 -38.37
CA GLU A 457 23.50 19.49 -38.21
C GLU A 457 22.20 18.81 -37.81
N LEU A 458 21.44 19.41 -36.89
CA LEU A 458 20.11 18.93 -36.51
C LEU A 458 19.14 18.90 -37.70
N LYS A 459 19.12 19.96 -38.52
CA LYS A 459 18.30 19.99 -39.76
C LYS A 459 18.71 18.91 -40.76
N ARG A 460 20.01 18.69 -40.97
CA ARG A 460 20.50 17.63 -41.88
C ARG A 460 20.12 16.23 -41.36
N TYR A 461 20.14 16.04 -40.05
CA TYR A 461 19.75 14.77 -39.43
C TYR A 461 18.25 14.48 -39.61
N GLU A 462 17.40 15.50 -39.51
CA GLU A 462 15.96 15.39 -39.81
C GLU A 462 15.67 15.08 -41.29
N GLU A 463 16.40 15.70 -42.21
CA GLU A 463 16.28 15.43 -43.66
C GLU A 463 16.71 14.00 -44.02
N MET A 464 17.79 13.48 -43.42
CA MET A 464 18.21 12.08 -43.62
C MET A 464 17.22 11.08 -43.04
N LYS A 465 16.61 11.39 -41.90
CA LYS A 465 15.58 10.55 -41.26
C LYS A 465 14.29 10.49 -42.09
N ASN A 466 13.93 11.59 -42.76
CA ASN A 466 12.77 11.66 -43.64
C ASN A 466 13.00 10.96 -45.00
N LYS A 467 14.23 10.94 -45.53
CA LYS A 467 14.56 10.17 -46.75
C LYS A 467 14.54 8.65 -46.53
N LYS A 468 14.97 8.16 -45.37
CA LYS A 468 14.92 6.72 -45.01
C LYS A 468 13.51 6.17 -44.76
N LYS A 469 12.50 7.03 -44.59
CA LYS A 469 11.09 6.63 -44.40
C LYS A 469 10.27 6.56 -45.70
N LYS A 470 10.84 6.96 -46.84
CA LYS A 470 10.17 6.98 -48.17
C LYS A 470 10.86 6.11 -49.23
N GLY A 471 11.85 5.31 -48.84
CA GLY A 471 12.58 4.38 -49.71
C GLY A 471 12.19 2.93 -49.46
#